data_AF-A0A317I1L7-F1
#
_entry.id   AF-A0A317I1L7-F1
#
_cell.length_a   1.000
_cell.length_b   1.000
_cell.length_c   1.000
_cell.angle_alpha   90.00
_cell.angle_beta   90.00
_cell.angle_gamma   90.00
#
_symmetry.space_group_name_H-M   'P 1'
#
loop_
_entity.id
_entity.type
_entity.pdbx_description
1 polymer ?
#
loop_
_entity_poly.entity_id
_entity_poly.type
_entity_poly.pdbx_seq_one_letter_code
_entity_poly.pdbx_strand_id
1 'polypeptide(L)'
;MRKRITTYFGCCLFIAVIFQSSANPQGSVDDSNVRPPITKVDLQIVKRSREILDSPTKWNRKDNRECPADAKTFSLYCALQMATVEVGGKAEHRGAALQEARFIIDEIAMDRKYEHRLMNYNNDPTTTFGDIQEVLRITESLIALRLKTNGSK
;
A
#
# COMPACT_ATOMS: atom_id res chain seq x y z
N MET A 1 0.49 -53.04 69.25
CA MET A 1 0.44 -53.97 68.09
C MET A 1 0.84 -53.20 66.83
N ARG A 2 1.88 -53.69 66.11
CA ARG A 2 2.07 -53.73 64.63
C ARG A 2 1.34 -52.64 63.80
N LYS A 3 1.96 -51.79 62.97
CA LYS A 3 2.98 -52.04 61.92
C LYS A 3 3.59 -50.71 61.42
N ARG A 4 4.85 -50.79 60.96
CA ARG A 4 5.55 -49.78 60.15
C ARG A 4 4.96 -49.72 58.73
N ILE A 5 4.87 -48.53 58.14
CA ILE A 5 4.72 -48.34 56.68
C ILE A 5 5.78 -47.35 56.23
N THR A 6 6.79 -47.89 55.56
CA THR A 6 7.77 -47.19 54.73
C THR A 6 7.11 -46.87 53.39
N THR A 7 7.14 -45.62 52.94
CA THR A 7 6.74 -45.29 51.56
C THR A 7 7.81 -44.45 50.90
N TYR A 8 8.20 -44.92 49.73
CA TYR A 8 9.33 -44.53 48.91
C TYR A 8 9.20 -43.14 48.29
N PHE A 9 10.27 -42.36 48.36
CA PHE A 9 10.56 -41.22 47.48
C PHE A 9 11.19 -41.79 46.19
N GLY A 10 10.68 -41.44 45.01
CA GLY A 10 11.27 -41.98 43.77
C GLY A 10 10.65 -41.49 42.46
N CYS A 11 11.03 -40.29 42.06
CA CYS A 11 11.32 -39.88 40.68
C CYS A 11 10.24 -40.14 39.60
N CYS A 12 9.31 -39.19 39.44
CA CYS A 12 8.61 -39.00 38.15
C CYS A 12 9.43 -38.02 37.30
N LEU A 13 10.20 -38.53 36.34
CA LEU A 13 10.73 -37.74 35.23
C LEU A 13 9.55 -37.32 34.33
N PHE A 14 9.08 -36.08 34.46
CA PHE A 14 8.25 -35.45 33.45
C PHE A 14 9.15 -34.91 32.34
N ILE A 15 9.24 -35.64 31.23
CA ILE A 15 9.80 -35.11 29.98
C ILE A 15 8.76 -34.14 29.42
N ALA A 16 8.93 -32.85 29.69
CA ALA A 16 8.17 -31.79 29.07
C ALA A 16 8.61 -31.67 27.61
N VAL A 17 7.82 -32.23 26.69
CA VAL A 17 7.96 -31.99 25.25
C VAL A 17 7.52 -30.55 25.00
N ILE A 18 8.48 -29.64 24.89
CA ILE A 18 8.22 -28.25 24.53
C ILE A 18 7.86 -28.24 23.04
N PHE A 19 6.57 -28.19 22.72
CA PHE A 19 6.12 -27.80 21.39
C PHE A 19 6.53 -26.34 21.17
N GLN A 20 7.65 -26.13 20.49
CA GLN A 20 7.97 -24.84 19.90
C GLN A 20 7.00 -24.62 18.73
N SER A 21 5.86 -23.99 19.02
CA SER A 21 5.06 -23.34 17.97
C SER A 21 5.92 -22.25 17.35
N SER A 22 6.55 -22.57 16.22
CA SER A 22 7.11 -21.57 15.33
C SER A 22 5.94 -20.71 14.88
N ALA A 23 5.76 -19.54 15.49
CA ALA A 23 4.89 -18.50 14.96
C ALA A 23 5.51 -18.08 13.63
N ASN A 24 5.09 -18.76 12.57
CA ASN A 24 5.34 -18.36 11.20
C ASN A 24 4.75 -16.95 11.07
N PRO A 25 5.51 -15.90 10.73
CA PRO A 25 4.92 -14.59 10.51
C PRO A 25 3.92 -14.74 9.37
N GLN A 26 2.65 -14.64 9.74
CA GLN A 26 1.50 -14.74 8.86
C GLN A 26 1.74 -13.87 7.64
N GLY A 27 1.63 -14.48 6.45
CA GLY A 27 1.70 -13.77 5.19
C GLY A 27 0.82 -12.53 5.25
N SER A 28 1.36 -11.39 4.81
CA SER A 28 0.64 -10.13 4.79
C SER A 28 -0.69 -10.34 4.08
N VAL A 29 -1.80 -10.25 4.81
CA VAL A 29 -3.11 -10.05 4.20
C VAL A 29 -2.96 -8.80 3.34
N ASP A 30 -3.09 -8.94 2.03
CA ASP A 30 -3.03 -7.83 1.08
C ASP A 30 -4.29 -6.95 1.27
N ASP A 31 -4.33 -6.19 2.36
CA ASP A 31 -5.45 -5.33 2.70
C ASP A 31 -5.49 -4.14 1.73
N SER A 32 -6.52 -4.10 0.90
CA SER A 32 -6.72 -3.02 -0.06
C SER A 32 -6.97 -1.65 0.58
N ASN A 33 -7.35 -1.63 1.87
CA ASN A 33 -7.73 -0.44 2.62
C ASN A 33 -6.69 -0.02 3.67
N VAL A 34 -5.51 -0.63 3.68
CA VAL A 34 -4.42 -0.21 4.58
C VAL A 34 -4.09 1.27 4.36
N ARG A 35 -3.90 2.02 5.46
CA ARG A 35 -3.44 3.42 5.48
C ARG A 35 -2.07 3.52 6.18
N PRO A 36 -0.95 3.28 5.48
CA PRO A 36 0.37 3.46 6.05
C PRO A 36 0.61 4.91 6.50
N PRO A 37 1.56 5.15 7.42
CA PRO A 37 1.96 6.50 7.78
C PRO A 37 2.55 7.23 6.57
N ILE A 38 2.17 8.50 6.41
CA ILE A 38 2.70 9.37 5.36
C ILE A 38 4.06 9.91 5.78
N THR A 39 4.97 9.99 4.81
CA THR A 39 6.29 10.59 4.94
C THR A 39 6.50 11.71 3.91
N LYS A 40 7.62 12.44 4.04
CA LYS A 40 8.03 13.43 3.02
C LYS A 40 8.36 12.77 1.67
N VAL A 41 8.74 11.49 1.67
CA VAL A 41 9.02 10.72 0.44
C VAL A 41 7.73 10.55 -0.37
N ASP A 42 6.59 10.27 0.27
CA ASP A 42 5.30 10.13 -0.40
C ASP A 42 4.89 11.40 -1.15
N LEU A 43 5.18 12.57 -0.58
CA LEU A 43 4.94 13.85 -1.25
C LEU A 43 5.76 13.99 -2.53
N GLN A 44 7.04 13.57 -2.48
CA GLN A 44 7.92 13.61 -3.65
C GLN A 44 7.51 12.58 -4.71
N ILE A 45 7.03 11.40 -4.31
CA ILE A 45 6.48 10.39 -5.22
C ILE A 45 5.30 10.97 -6.02
N VAL A 46 4.34 11.61 -5.36
CA VAL A 46 3.17 12.16 -6.06
C VAL A 46 3.56 13.31 -7.00
N LYS A 47 4.46 14.20 -6.57
CA LYS A 47 5.01 15.25 -7.44
C LYS A 47 5.69 14.66 -8.67
N ARG A 48 6.54 13.66 -8.47
CA ARG A 48 7.24 12.99 -9.55
C ARG A 48 6.29 12.28 -10.51
N SER A 49 5.21 11.70 -9.99
CA SER A 49 4.16 11.08 -10.81
C SER A 49 3.49 12.07 -11.75
N ARG A 50 3.26 13.32 -11.29
CA ARG A 50 2.70 14.39 -12.12
C ARG A 50 3.65 14.82 -13.24
N GLU A 51 4.95 14.81 -12.99
CA GLU A 51 5.97 15.09 -14.01
C GLU A 51 6.09 13.96 -15.05
N ILE A 52 6.00 12.71 -14.61
CA ILE A 52 6.00 11.54 -15.51
C ILE A 52 4.77 11.60 -16.44
N LEU A 53 3.60 11.93 -15.87
CA LEU A 53 2.32 11.95 -16.56
C LEU A 53 1.86 13.40 -16.84
N ASP A 54 2.74 14.26 -17.36
CA ASP A 54 2.53 15.72 -17.47
C ASP A 54 1.64 16.19 -18.64
N SER A 55 1.30 15.31 -19.57
CA SER A 55 0.61 15.69 -20.80
C SER A 55 -0.30 14.58 -21.32
N PRO A 56 -1.39 14.92 -22.05
CA PRO A 56 -2.29 13.93 -22.63
C PRO A 56 -1.57 12.92 -23.54
N THR A 57 -0.51 13.34 -24.24
CA THR A 57 0.28 12.48 -25.12
C THR A 57 1.08 11.41 -24.38
N LYS A 58 1.35 11.60 -23.09
CA LYS A 58 2.00 10.60 -22.23
C LYS A 58 1.02 9.68 -21.52
N TRP A 59 -0.29 9.86 -21.69
CA TRP A 59 -1.27 9.08 -20.95
C TRP A 59 -1.68 7.79 -21.65
N ASN A 60 -1.44 6.66 -20.98
CA ASN A 60 -1.98 5.36 -21.38
C ASN A 60 -3.33 5.11 -20.69
N ARG A 61 -4.41 5.09 -21.50
CA ARG A 61 -5.78 4.78 -21.06
C ARG A 61 -6.11 3.29 -20.94
N LYS A 62 -5.15 2.41 -21.25
CA LYS A 62 -5.31 0.95 -21.26
C LYS A 62 -4.35 0.35 -20.24
N ASP A 63 -4.57 0.70 -18.97
CA ASP A 63 -3.81 0.16 -17.86
C ASP A 63 -4.11 -1.33 -17.69
N ASN A 64 -3.08 -2.15 -17.82
CA ASN A 64 -3.09 -3.58 -17.50
C ASN A 64 -2.23 -3.88 -16.26
N ARG A 65 -1.75 -2.83 -15.57
CA ARG A 65 -0.86 -2.87 -14.41
C ARG A 65 0.54 -3.44 -14.69
N GLU A 66 0.91 -3.55 -15.94
CA GLU A 66 2.29 -3.80 -16.35
C GLU A 66 2.97 -2.46 -16.62
N CYS A 67 4.10 -2.20 -15.96
CA CYS A 67 4.81 -0.93 -16.06
C CYS A 67 6.24 -1.18 -16.60
N PRO A 68 6.41 -1.31 -17.93
CA PRO A 68 7.72 -1.50 -18.55
C PRO A 68 8.65 -0.31 -18.25
N ALA A 69 9.93 -0.60 -18.02
CA ALA A 69 10.92 0.43 -17.71
C ALA A 69 11.17 1.40 -18.88
N ASP A 70 10.93 0.98 -20.11
CA ASP A 70 11.13 1.76 -21.34
C ASP A 70 9.85 2.43 -21.87
N ALA A 71 8.74 2.31 -21.13
CA ALA A 71 7.44 2.88 -21.50
C ALA A 71 7.55 4.38 -21.81
N LYS A 72 6.83 4.82 -22.84
CA LYS A 72 6.74 6.24 -23.25
C LYS A 72 5.42 6.89 -22.86
N THR A 73 4.44 6.06 -22.52
CA THR A 73 3.13 6.46 -22.04
C THR A 73 2.81 5.68 -20.78
N PHE A 74 2.15 6.32 -19.83
CA PHE A 74 1.95 5.80 -18.48
C PHE A 74 0.47 5.86 -18.10
N SER A 75 -0.04 4.81 -17.46
CA SER A 75 -1.30 4.89 -16.72
C SER A 75 -1.08 5.64 -15.41
N LEU A 76 -2.17 6.01 -14.73
CA LEU A 76 -2.09 6.55 -13.37
C LEU A 76 -1.33 5.60 -12.42
N TYR A 77 -1.62 4.30 -12.47
CA TYR A 77 -0.91 3.30 -11.66
C TYR A 77 0.59 3.27 -11.99
N CYS A 78 0.96 3.20 -13.26
CA CYS A 78 2.36 3.10 -13.64
C CYS A 78 3.16 4.38 -13.36
N ALA A 79 2.56 5.55 -13.52
CA ALA A 79 3.21 6.81 -13.15
C ALA A 79 3.54 6.84 -11.65
N LEU A 80 2.59 6.44 -10.78
CA LEU A 80 2.82 6.31 -9.34
C LEU A 80 3.85 5.24 -9.01
N GLN A 81 3.74 4.06 -9.61
CA GLN A 81 4.64 2.93 -9.37
C GLN A 81 6.09 3.26 -9.75
N MET A 82 6.27 3.91 -10.90
CA MET A 82 7.60 4.36 -11.36
C MET A 82 8.15 5.45 -10.47
N ALA A 83 7.35 6.46 -10.12
CA ALA A 83 7.78 7.50 -9.17
C ALA A 83 8.19 6.91 -7.82
N THR A 84 7.48 5.89 -7.33
CA THR A 84 7.85 5.17 -6.11
C THR A 84 9.22 4.50 -6.22
N VAL A 85 9.54 3.92 -7.37
CA VAL A 85 10.88 3.34 -7.62
C VAL A 85 11.94 4.43 -7.75
N GLU A 86 11.69 5.48 -8.54
CA GLU A 86 12.64 6.57 -8.78
C GLU A 86 12.99 7.35 -7.51
N VAL A 87 12.01 7.58 -6.63
CA VAL A 87 12.20 8.38 -5.42
C VAL A 87 12.51 7.52 -4.19
N GLY A 88 11.84 6.37 -4.05
CA GLY A 88 11.91 5.50 -2.87
C GLY A 88 12.82 4.28 -3.03
N GLY A 89 13.34 4.01 -4.23
CA GLY A 89 14.30 2.95 -4.53
C GLY A 89 13.72 1.54 -4.64
N LYS A 90 12.44 1.33 -4.36
CA LYS A 90 11.76 0.04 -4.46
C LYS A 90 10.29 0.20 -4.84
N ALA A 91 9.72 -0.80 -5.49
CA ALA A 91 8.29 -0.84 -5.76
C ALA A 91 7.51 -1.07 -4.45
N GLU A 92 6.47 -0.27 -4.20
CA GLU A 92 5.61 -0.43 -3.02
C GLU A 92 4.13 -0.20 -3.36
N HIS A 93 3.42 -1.28 -3.74
CA HIS A 93 2.05 -1.17 -4.25
C HIS A 93 1.03 -0.66 -3.21
N ARG A 94 1.31 -0.87 -1.91
CA ARG A 94 0.54 -0.35 -0.76
C ARG A 94 1.19 0.85 -0.09
N GLY A 95 2.20 1.48 -0.69
CA GLY A 95 2.81 2.69 -0.15
C GLY A 95 1.78 3.81 0.00
N ALA A 96 2.01 4.73 0.95
CA ALA A 96 1.02 5.74 1.30
C ALA A 96 0.63 6.62 0.10
N ALA A 97 1.58 7.01 -0.76
CA ALA A 97 1.29 7.74 -2.00
C ALA A 97 0.23 7.05 -2.89
N LEU A 98 0.37 5.75 -3.15
CA LEU A 98 -0.59 5.01 -3.99
C LEU A 98 -1.92 4.80 -3.27
N GLN A 99 -1.89 4.58 -1.95
CA GLN A 99 -3.11 4.38 -1.18
C GLN A 99 -3.95 5.66 -1.06
N GLU A 100 -3.34 6.82 -0.82
CA GLU A 100 -4.08 8.08 -0.79
C GLU A 100 -4.73 8.39 -2.15
N ALA A 101 -4.04 8.12 -3.27
CA ALA A 101 -4.64 8.26 -4.60
C ALA A 101 -5.85 7.32 -4.80
N ARG A 102 -5.79 6.09 -4.26
CA ARG A 102 -6.92 5.14 -4.27
C ARG A 102 -8.10 5.67 -3.48
N PHE A 103 -7.89 6.17 -2.27
CA PHE A 103 -8.97 6.70 -1.45
C PHE A 103 -9.58 7.97 -2.06
N ILE A 104 -8.78 8.82 -2.69
CA ILE A 104 -9.31 9.98 -3.41
C ILE A 104 -10.21 9.57 -4.56
N ILE A 105 -9.86 8.51 -5.30
CA ILE A 105 -10.74 7.95 -6.33
C ILE A 105 -12.06 7.46 -5.72
N ASP A 106 -12.04 6.76 -4.58
CA ASP A 106 -13.27 6.33 -3.90
C ASP A 106 -14.18 7.53 -3.55
N GLU A 107 -13.59 8.66 -3.14
CA GLU A 107 -14.35 9.87 -2.78
C GLU A 107 -14.93 10.60 -4.01
N ILE A 108 -14.12 10.83 -5.04
CA ILE A 108 -14.55 11.64 -6.20
C ILE A 108 -15.35 10.84 -7.24
N ALA A 109 -15.32 9.51 -7.15
CA ALA A 109 -15.98 8.58 -8.07
C ALA A 109 -16.82 7.55 -7.31
N MET A 110 -17.43 7.97 -6.20
CA MET A 110 -18.12 7.09 -5.24
C MET A 110 -19.25 6.25 -5.86
N ASP A 111 -19.86 6.74 -6.92
CA ASP A 111 -20.93 6.08 -7.67
C ASP A 111 -20.42 4.95 -8.57
N ARG A 112 -19.13 4.99 -8.97
CA ARG A 112 -18.52 4.05 -9.93
C ARG A 112 -17.98 2.77 -9.28
N LYS A 113 -17.65 2.78 -7.98
CA LYS A 113 -17.30 1.59 -7.16
C LYS A 113 -16.25 0.65 -7.78
N TYR A 114 -15.07 1.17 -8.07
CA TYR A 114 -14.00 0.40 -8.72
C TYR A 114 -13.32 -0.63 -7.81
N GLU A 115 -13.22 -1.89 -8.26
CA GLU A 115 -12.46 -2.93 -7.55
C GLU A 115 -10.94 -2.68 -7.60
N HIS A 116 -10.43 -2.27 -8.76
CA HIS A 116 -9.04 -1.88 -8.97
C HIS A 116 -8.94 -0.38 -9.22
N ARG A 117 -9.35 0.41 -8.22
CA ARG A 117 -9.39 1.89 -8.18
C ARG A 117 -8.50 2.62 -9.20
N LEU A 118 -7.17 2.54 -9.08
CA LEU A 118 -6.24 3.25 -10.00
C LEU A 118 -6.40 2.81 -11.45
N MET A 119 -6.51 1.51 -11.69
CA MET A 119 -6.60 0.92 -13.04
C MET A 119 -7.97 1.19 -13.65
N ASN A 120 -9.05 0.90 -12.93
CA ASN A 120 -10.40 1.07 -13.49
C ASN A 120 -10.76 2.55 -13.68
N TYR A 121 -10.40 3.43 -12.74
CA TYR A 121 -10.56 4.87 -12.92
C TYR A 121 -9.80 5.37 -14.15
N ASN A 122 -8.55 4.93 -14.33
CA ASN A 122 -7.73 5.28 -15.50
C ASN A 122 -8.37 4.82 -16.83
N ASN A 123 -8.96 3.63 -16.83
CA ASN A 123 -9.48 2.99 -18.04
C ASN A 123 -10.93 3.36 -18.35
N ASP A 124 -11.63 4.01 -17.41
CA ASP A 124 -13.02 4.40 -17.59
C ASP A 124 -13.17 5.33 -18.81
N PRO A 125 -14.10 5.06 -19.74
CA PRO A 125 -14.31 5.90 -20.93
C PRO A 125 -14.69 7.35 -20.60
N THR A 126 -15.25 7.60 -19.41
CA THR A 126 -15.64 8.93 -18.94
C THR A 126 -14.50 9.70 -18.28
N THR A 127 -13.45 9.02 -17.81
CA THR A 127 -12.29 9.68 -17.23
C THR A 127 -11.52 10.44 -18.30
N THR A 128 -11.15 11.68 -18.03
CA THR A 128 -10.31 12.54 -18.89
C THR A 128 -8.89 12.66 -18.33
N PHE A 129 -7.96 13.19 -19.12
CA PHE A 129 -6.60 13.46 -18.63
C PHE A 129 -6.60 14.50 -17.49
N GLY A 130 -7.53 15.47 -17.56
CA GLY A 130 -7.71 16.47 -16.50
C GLY A 130 -8.07 15.82 -15.17
N ASP A 131 -8.94 14.81 -15.20
CA ASP A 131 -9.35 14.06 -14.00
C ASP A 131 -8.18 13.27 -13.40
N ILE A 132 -7.30 12.69 -14.23
CA ILE A 132 -6.07 12.02 -13.76
C ILE A 132 -5.14 13.00 -13.05
N GLN A 133 -4.92 14.18 -13.64
CA GLN A 133 -4.11 15.23 -13.01
C GLN A 133 -4.75 15.75 -11.72
N GLU A 134 -6.08 15.82 -11.69
CA GLU A 134 -6.83 16.25 -10.52
C GLU A 134 -6.68 15.29 -9.34
N VAL A 135 -6.77 13.97 -9.58
CA VAL A 135 -6.47 12.95 -8.55
C VAL A 135 -5.08 13.17 -7.96
N LEU A 136 -4.05 13.36 -8.80
CA LEU A 136 -2.69 13.57 -8.32
C LEU A 136 -2.54 14.89 -7.55
N ARG A 137 -3.20 15.97 -7.99
CA ARG A 137 -3.19 17.28 -7.33
C ARG A 137 -3.86 17.24 -5.95
N ILE A 138 -5.01 16.58 -5.84
CA ILE A 138 -5.71 16.37 -4.56
C ILE A 138 -4.83 15.51 -3.65
N THR A 139 -4.22 14.44 -4.18
CA THR A 139 -3.33 13.55 -3.41
C THR A 139 -2.15 14.32 -2.84
N GLU A 140 -1.48 15.14 -3.66
CA GLU A 140 -0.38 15.98 -3.23
C GLU A 140 -0.80 16.94 -2.11
N SER A 141 -1.96 17.59 -2.27
CA SER A 141 -2.49 18.56 -1.30
C SER A 141 -2.83 17.87 0.03
N LEU A 142 -3.46 16.70 -0.01
CA LEU A 142 -3.81 15.91 1.17
C LEU A 142 -2.57 15.44 1.93
N ILE A 143 -1.57 14.92 1.22
CA ILE A 143 -0.29 14.50 1.81
C ILE A 143 0.41 15.68 2.47
N ALA A 144 0.51 16.81 1.77
CA ALA A 144 1.13 18.02 2.31
C ALA A 144 0.41 18.53 3.56
N LEU A 145 -0.92 18.48 3.59
CA LEU A 145 -1.72 18.83 4.77
C LEU A 145 -1.44 17.88 5.94
N ARG A 146 -1.48 16.56 5.71
CA ARG A 146 -1.25 15.56 6.76
C ARG A 146 0.16 15.63 7.34
N LEU A 147 1.17 15.93 6.52
CA LEU A 147 2.54 16.17 6.99
C LEU A 147 2.63 17.38 7.93
N LYS A 148 1.93 18.48 7.63
CA LYS A 148 1.86 19.64 8.52
C LYS A 148 1.18 19.28 9.84
N THR A 149 0.02 18.63 9.78
CA THR A 149 -0.74 18.25 10.99
C THR A 149 0.00 17.26 11.88
N ASN A 150 0.76 16.32 11.30
CA ASN A 150 1.56 15.37 12.06
C ASN A 150 2.82 15.99 12.67
N GLY A 151 3.37 17.06 12.07
CA GLY A 151 4.52 17.81 12.62
C GLY A 151 4.14 18.88 13.65
N SER A 152 2.84 19.19 13.80
CA SER A 152 2.31 20.10 14.82
C SER A 152 1.88 19.39 16.11
N LYS A 153 2.07 18.08 16.21
CA LYS A 153 1.86 17.28 17.43
C LYS A 153 3.21 17.01 18.09
#